data_AF-A0A3C0XLG2-F1
#
_entry.id   AF-A0A3C0XLG2-F1
#
_cell.length_a   1.000
_cell.length_b   1.000
_cell.length_c   1.000
_cell.angle_alpha   90.00
_cell.angle_beta   90.00
_cell.angle_gamma   90.00
#
_symmetry.space_group_name_H-M   'P 1'
#
loop_
_entity.id
_entity.type
_entity.pdbx_description
1 polymer ?
#
loop_
_entity_poly.entity_id
_entity_poly.type
_entity_poly.pdbx_seq_one_letter_code
_entity_poly.pdbx_strand_id
1 'polypeptide(L)'
;MAASSTRRSRSTALRATRRRAAKSTASVVVRLHETTGTAKAGWDAALKAAVKSARSEVGEPIAVEITRQWADLSARGIAGYHVSVKVAYRQAIAPPKRERKKAAS
;
A
#
# COMPACT_ATOMS: atom_id res chain seq x y z
N MET A 1 4.41 79.63 -22.06
CA MET A 1 4.75 78.30 -22.59
C MET A 1 4.23 77.23 -21.65
N ALA A 2 3.61 76.20 -22.21
CA ALA A 2 2.75 75.20 -21.54
C ALA A 2 3.47 73.88 -21.19
N ALA A 3 2.83 73.10 -20.29
CA ALA A 3 2.84 71.63 -20.06
C ALA A 3 2.90 71.36 -18.54
N SER A 4 1.93 70.76 -17.82
CA SER A 4 1.02 69.60 -18.00
C SER A 4 1.66 68.22 -17.81
N SER A 5 1.12 67.45 -16.84
CA SER A 5 1.17 65.99 -16.63
C SER A 5 2.51 65.32 -16.22
N THR A 6 2.60 64.23 -15.44
CA THR A 6 1.61 63.28 -14.86
C THR A 6 2.23 62.49 -13.70
N ARG A 7 1.34 62.12 -12.77
CA ARG A 7 1.42 61.07 -11.74
C ARG A 7 2.10 59.77 -12.20
N ARG A 8 3.12 59.28 -11.49
CA ARG A 8 3.64 57.89 -11.66
C ARG A 8 3.48 57.06 -10.40
N SER A 9 2.36 56.35 -10.36
CA SER A 9 2.03 55.32 -9.37
C SER A 9 2.99 54.13 -9.52
N ARG A 10 3.80 53.81 -8.51
CA ARG A 10 4.61 52.58 -8.47
C ARG A 10 3.78 51.47 -7.83
N SER A 11 3.04 50.75 -8.65
CA SER A 11 2.44 49.46 -8.30
C SER A 11 3.55 48.41 -8.19
N THR A 12 3.95 48.06 -6.96
CA THR A 12 4.70 46.83 -6.70
C THR A 12 3.72 45.67 -6.71
N ALA A 13 3.74 44.89 -7.79
CA ALA A 13 3.01 43.63 -7.87
C ALA A 13 3.50 42.68 -6.77
N LEU A 14 2.67 42.45 -5.75
CA LEU A 14 2.91 41.40 -4.76
C LEU A 14 2.88 40.06 -5.48
N ARG A 15 4.06 39.47 -5.65
CA ARG A 15 4.24 38.14 -6.23
C ARG A 15 3.51 37.13 -5.35
N ALA A 16 2.31 36.74 -5.77
CA ALA A 16 1.54 35.70 -5.10
C ALA A 16 2.43 34.44 -4.98
N THR A 17 2.79 34.09 -3.75
CA THR A 17 3.51 32.86 -3.46
C THR A 17 2.62 31.70 -3.91
N ARG A 18 3.06 30.99 -4.94
CA ARG A 18 2.41 29.77 -5.44
C ARG A 18 2.15 28.85 -4.24
N ARG A 19 0.89 28.65 -3.86
CA ARG A 19 0.51 27.70 -2.81
C ARG A 19 1.13 26.36 -3.20
N ARG A 20 2.06 25.87 -2.37
CA ARG A 20 2.66 24.55 -2.52
C ARG A 20 1.52 23.54 -2.47
N ALA A 21 1.23 22.90 -3.59
CA ALA A 21 0.17 21.90 -3.66
C ALA A 21 0.42 20.84 -2.58
N ALA A 22 -0.58 20.62 -1.73
CA ALA A 22 -0.52 19.58 -0.71
C ALA A 22 -0.26 18.23 -1.40
N LYS A 23 0.80 17.55 -0.97
CA LYS A 23 1.16 16.22 -1.45
C LYS A 23 -0.02 15.30 -1.15
N SER A 24 -0.71 14.76 -2.15
CA SER A 24 -1.81 13.83 -1.90
C SER A 24 -1.22 12.60 -1.23
N THR A 25 -1.54 12.39 0.05
CA THR A 25 -1.28 11.12 0.72
C THR A 25 -2.06 10.07 -0.04
N ALA A 26 -1.37 9.17 -0.75
CA ALA A 26 -2.02 8.03 -1.35
C ALA A 26 -2.81 7.30 -0.25
N SER A 27 -4.10 7.09 -0.47
CA SER A 27 -4.93 6.34 0.46
C SER A 27 -4.38 4.92 0.57
N VAL A 28 -4.07 4.46 1.77
CA VAL A 28 -3.57 3.11 2.03
C VAL A 28 -4.66 2.31 2.71
N VAL A 29 -4.91 1.09 2.24
CA VAL A 29 -5.76 0.10 2.93
C VAL A 29 -4.92 -1.07 3.39
N VAL A 30 -5.38 -1.71 4.47
CA VAL A 30 -4.85 -3.00 4.90
C VAL A 30 -5.66 -4.10 4.22
N ARG A 31 -4.97 -5.05 3.60
CA ARG A 31 -5.57 -6.26 3.04
C ARG A 31 -5.00 -7.50 3.71
N LEU A 32 -5.76 -8.59 3.64
CA LEU A 32 -5.34 -9.91 4.09
C LEU A 32 -5.07 -10.78 2.86
N HIS A 33 -3.98 -11.53 2.91
CA HIS A 33 -3.63 -12.56 1.95
C HIS A 33 -3.52 -13.90 2.69
N GLU A 34 -4.22 -14.91 2.20
CA GLU A 34 -4.24 -16.24 2.78
C GLU A 34 -3.28 -17.17 2.04
N THR A 35 -2.45 -17.88 2.79
CA THR A 35 -1.54 -18.87 2.21
C THR A 35 -1.29 -20.01 3.20
N THR A 36 -0.76 -21.12 2.70
CA THR A 36 -0.40 -22.28 3.51
C THR A 36 1.05 -22.66 3.24
N GLY A 37 1.82 -22.85 4.31
CA GLY A 37 3.18 -23.37 4.25
C GLY A 37 3.25 -24.79 4.78
N THR A 38 4.19 -25.55 4.22
CA THR A 38 4.43 -26.95 4.59
C THR A 38 5.90 -27.18 4.90
N ALA A 39 6.19 -28.08 5.84
CA ALA A 39 7.55 -28.49 6.16
C ALA A 39 7.59 -29.88 6.78
N LYS A 40 8.71 -30.59 6.61
CA LYS A 40 9.00 -31.85 7.34
C LYS A 40 9.62 -31.60 8.72
N ALA A 41 10.26 -30.44 8.90
CA ALA A 41 11.12 -30.18 10.05
C ALA A 41 10.37 -29.67 11.30
N GLY A 42 9.11 -29.26 11.19
CA GLY A 42 8.31 -28.77 12.31
C GLY A 42 7.39 -27.60 11.97
N TRP A 43 6.61 -27.16 12.97
CA TRP A 43 5.64 -26.07 12.85
C TRP A 43 6.27 -24.73 12.45
N ASP A 44 7.37 -24.34 13.09
CA ASP A 44 8.06 -23.09 12.79
C ASP A 44 8.59 -23.05 11.35
N ALA A 45 9.04 -24.19 10.83
CA ALA A 45 9.51 -24.31 9.45
C ALA A 45 8.34 -24.14 8.46
N ALA A 46 7.18 -24.73 8.76
CA ALA A 46 5.97 -24.56 7.94
C ALA A 46 5.45 -23.12 7.99
N LEU A 47 5.45 -22.47 9.16
CA LEU A 47 5.09 -21.05 9.31
C LEU A 47 6.06 -20.14 8.54
N LYS A 48 7.38 -20.37 8.66
CA LYS A 48 8.39 -19.63 7.88
C LYS A 48 8.18 -19.80 6.38
N ALA A 49 7.85 -21.01 5.92
CA ALA A 49 7.53 -21.28 4.52
C ALA A 49 6.29 -20.50 4.06
N ALA A 50 5.22 -20.49 4.87
CA ALA A 50 3.98 -19.75 4.57
C ALA A 50 4.25 -18.23 4.46
N VAL A 51 4.93 -17.65 5.46
CA VAL A 51 5.26 -16.21 5.48
C VAL A 51 6.21 -15.85 4.32
N LYS A 52 7.15 -16.73 3.97
CA LYS A 52 8.03 -16.52 2.82
C LYS A 52 7.24 -16.49 1.51
N SER A 53 6.29 -17.41 1.31
CA SER A 53 5.41 -17.42 0.14
C SER A 53 4.56 -16.14 0.07
N ALA A 54 3.94 -15.74 1.18
CA ALA A 54 3.17 -14.50 1.23
C ALA A 54 4.04 -13.28 0.88
N ARG A 55 5.27 -13.17 1.42
CA ARG A 55 6.19 -12.07 1.11
C ARG A 55 6.48 -11.96 -0.38
N SER A 56 6.66 -13.06 -1.10
CA SER A 56 6.86 -13.01 -2.56
C SER A 56 5.65 -12.52 -3.34
N GLU A 57 4.45 -12.64 -2.78
CA GLU A 57 3.20 -12.24 -3.44
C GLU A 57 2.75 -10.82 -3.07
N VAL A 58 2.89 -10.43 -1.80
CA VAL A 58 2.35 -9.16 -1.27
C VAL A 58 3.40 -8.13 -0.87
N GLY A 59 4.69 -8.46 -0.91
CA GLY A 59 5.79 -7.55 -0.60
C GLY A 59 6.11 -7.46 0.89
N GLU A 60 5.62 -6.42 1.57
CA GLU A 60 5.93 -6.13 2.98
C GLU A 60 4.73 -6.41 3.91
N PRO A 61 4.63 -7.64 4.45
CA PRO A 61 3.71 -7.97 5.52
C PRO A 61 3.91 -7.14 6.77
N ILE A 62 2.81 -6.79 7.42
CA ILE A 62 2.78 -6.06 8.70
C ILE A 62 2.32 -6.92 9.88
N ALA A 63 1.59 -8.01 9.64
CA ALA A 63 1.15 -8.96 10.66
C ALA A 63 0.84 -10.32 10.06
N VAL A 64 0.84 -11.37 10.89
CA VAL A 64 0.44 -12.73 10.53
C VAL A 64 -0.46 -13.31 11.62
N GLU A 65 -1.52 -14.02 11.20
CA GLU A 65 -2.40 -14.79 12.05
C GLU A 65 -2.39 -16.24 11.57
N ILE A 66 -2.21 -17.20 12.48
CA ILE A 66 -2.34 -18.62 12.17
C ILE A 66 -3.82 -18.98 12.21
N THR A 67 -4.38 -19.39 11.07
CA THR A 67 -5.79 -19.78 10.97
C THR A 67 -5.99 -21.27 11.18
N ARG A 68 -5.00 -22.08 10.81
CA ARG A 68 -5.05 -23.53 10.98
C ARG A 68 -3.64 -24.11 11.09
N GLN A 69 -3.52 -25.11 11.95
CA GLN A 69 -2.30 -25.87 12.16
C GLN A 69 -2.66 -27.35 12.18
N TRP A 70 -2.08 -28.15 11.27
CA TRP A 70 -2.34 -29.60 11.18
C TRP A 70 -1.14 -30.36 10.61
N ALA A 71 -1.13 -31.68 10.82
CA ALA A 71 -0.02 -32.53 10.43
C ALA A 71 -0.50 -33.80 9.71
N ASP A 72 0.29 -34.26 8.76
CA ASP A 72 0.13 -35.58 8.16
C ASP A 72 0.76 -36.63 9.08
N LEU A 73 0.04 -37.72 9.30
CA LEU A 73 0.53 -38.85 10.08
C LEU A 73 0.98 -39.99 9.17
N SER A 74 2.00 -40.71 9.63
CA SER A 74 2.48 -41.97 9.07
C SER A 74 2.61 -43.02 10.17
N ALA A 75 2.87 -44.27 9.79
CA ALA A 75 3.15 -45.36 10.73
C ALA A 75 4.34 -45.06 11.68
N ARG A 76 5.20 -44.11 11.34
CA ARG A 76 6.38 -43.71 12.13
C ARG A 76 6.21 -42.38 12.87
N GLY A 77 5.00 -41.81 12.89
CA GLY A 77 4.71 -40.50 13.48
C GLY A 77 4.41 -39.42 12.44
N ILE A 78 4.64 -38.16 12.78
CA ILE A 78 4.33 -37.02 11.91
C ILE A 78 5.25 -37.03 10.67
N ALA A 79 4.64 -37.04 9.48
CA ALA A 79 5.34 -37.03 8.20
C ALA A 79 5.47 -35.63 7.59
N GLY A 80 4.58 -34.70 7.96
CA GLY A 80 4.55 -33.35 7.43
C GLY A 80 3.74 -32.42 8.33
N TYR A 81 4.18 -31.18 8.41
CA TYR A 81 3.56 -30.10 9.16
C TYR A 81 3.01 -29.07 8.19
N HIS A 82 1.80 -28.58 8.45
CA HIS A 82 1.10 -27.60 7.63
C HIS A 82 0.59 -26.45 8.49
N VAL A 83 0.79 -25.22 8.03
CA VAL A 83 0.30 -24.02 8.70
C VAL A 83 -0.37 -23.12 7.67
N SER A 84 -1.67 -22.90 7.81
CA SER A 84 -2.41 -21.87 7.08
C SER A 84 -2.36 -20.57 7.86
N VAL A 85 -2.12 -19.47 7.15
CA VAL A 85 -1.99 -18.13 7.73
C VAL A 85 -2.77 -17.09 6.94
N LYS A 86 -3.21 -16.04 7.64
CA LYS A 86 -3.59 -14.76 7.08
C LYS A 86 -2.44 -13.78 7.27
N VAL A 87 -2.02 -13.12 6.20
CA VAL A 87 -0.95 -12.14 6.20
C VAL A 87 -1.52 -10.77 5.87
N ALA A 88 -1.39 -9.84 6.80
CA ALA A 88 -1.81 -8.46 6.59
C ALA A 88 -0.72 -7.67 5.86
N TYR A 89 -1.09 -6.86 4.88
CA TYR A 89 -0.17 -5.98 4.16
C TYR A 89 -0.84 -4.65 3.76
N ARG A 90 -0.02 -3.63 3.52
CA ARG A 90 -0.48 -2.30 3.08
C ARG A 90 -0.55 -2.24 1.56
N GLN A 91 -1.72 -1.91 1.02
CA GLN A 91 -1.90 -1.65 -0.40
C GLN A 91 -2.24 -0.18 -0.63
N ALA A 92 -1.46 0.48 -1.49
CA ALA A 92 -1.79 1.82 -1.97
C ALA A 92 -2.97 1.75 -2.95
N ILE A 93 -3.95 2.63 -2.73
CA ILE A 93 -5.07 2.83 -3.65
C ILE A 93 -4.74 4.02 -4.54
N ALA A 94 -4.70 3.80 -5.85
CA ALA A 94 -4.63 4.88 -6.81
C ALA A 94 -5.95 5.67 -6.79
N PRO A 95 -5.91 7.01 -6.79
CA PRO A 95 -7.13 7.79 -6.89
C PRO A 95 -7.87 7.45 -8.20
N PRO A 96 -9.21 7.41 -8.19
CA PRO A 96 -9.97 7.13 -9.40
C PRO A 96 -9.62 8.16 -10.48
N LYS A 97 -9.37 7.68 -11.71
CA LYS A 97 -9.16 8.57 -12.86
C LYS A 97 -10.43 9.41 -13.03
N ARG A 98 -10.34 10.72 -12.82
CA ARG A 98 -11.44 11.64 -13.12
C ARG A 98 -11.76 11.52 -14.61
N GLU A 99 -12.92 10.97 -14.95
CA GLU A 99 -13.45 11.10 -16.30
C GLU A 99 -13.66 12.60 -16.58
N ARG A 100 -12.97 13.10 -17.61
CA ARG A 100 -13.28 14.42 -18.16
C ARG A 100 -14.67 14.32 -18.77
N LYS A 101 -15.68 14.85 -18.09
CA LYS A 101 -16.96 15.20 -18.73
C LYS A 101 -16.61 16.07 -19.95
N LYS A 102 -16.84 15.56 -21.15
CA LYS A 102 -16.88 16.38 -22.37
C LYS A 102 -17.94 17.46 -22.12
N ALA A 103 -17.53 18.73 -22.16
CA ALA A 103 -18.49 19.82 -22.25
C ALA A 103 -19.26 19.63 -23.56
N ALA A 104 -20.59 19.57 -23.47
CA ALA A 104 -21.46 19.57 -24.62
C ALA A 104 -21.22 20.86 -25.43
N SER A 105 -21.01 20.70 -26.73
CA SER A 105 -21.04 21.79 -27.73
C SER A 105 -22.47 22.07 -28.16
#